data_AF-A0A527ZUW4-F1
#
_entry.id   AF-A0A527ZUW4-F1
#
_cell.length_a   1.000
_cell.length_b   1.000
_cell.length_c   1.000
_cell.angle_alpha   90.00
_cell.angle_beta   90.00
_cell.angle_gamma   90.00
#
_symmetry.space_group_name_H-M   'P 1'
#
loop_
_entity.id
_entity.type
_entity.pdbx_description
1 polymer ?
#
loop_
_entity_poly.entity_id
_entity_poly.type
_entity_poly.pdbx_seq_one_letter_code
_entity_poly.pdbx_strand_id
1 'polypeptide(L)' 'MSEVTLKGMTWSHPRGYNPMVACSALWKQRTGVAVEWDKRSLQDFESFPVEELARAYDLIVID' A
#
# COMPACT_ATOMS: atom_id res chain seq x y z
N MET A 1 -20.22 11.56 7.03
CA MET A 1 -18.81 11.41 7.44
C MET A 1 -18.06 10.95 6.22
N SER A 2 -16.99 11.64 5.84
CA SER A 2 -16.17 11.26 4.69
C SER A 2 -15.44 9.96 5.00
N GLU A 3 -15.51 8.99 4.10
CA GLU A 3 -14.78 7.72 4.23
C GLU A 3 -13.28 8.00 4.08
N VAL A 4 -12.49 7.61 5.08
CA VAL A 4 -11.03 7.78 5.04
C VAL A 4 -10.45 6.66 4.17
N THR A 5 -9.74 7.04 3.11
CA THR A 5 -9.06 6.10 2.21
C THR A 5 -7.58 6.43 2.16
N LEU A 6 -6.75 5.48 2.57
CA LEU A 6 -5.29 5.58 2.52
C LEU A 6 -4.76 4.97 1.23
N LYS A 7 -3.70 5.55 0.68
CA LYS A 7 -3.01 5.03 -0.49
C LYS A 7 -1.75 4.27 -0.09
N GLY A 8 -1.74 2.98 -0.36
CA GLY A 8 -0.63 2.07 -0.11
C GLY A 8 0.12 1.69 -1.37
N MET A 9 1.40 1.33 -1.22
CA MET A 9 2.23 0.78 -2.28
C MET A 9 3.05 -0.41 -1.81
N THR A 10 3.16 -1.42 -2.66
CA THR A 10 3.98 -2.61 -2.45
C THR A 10 4.55 -3.12 -3.78
N TRP A 11 5.51 -4.05 -3.71
CA TRP A 11 6.06 -4.68 -4.90
C TRP A 11 5.08 -5.72 -5.48
N SER A 12 5.13 -5.89 -6.80
CA SER A 12 4.23 -6.77 -7.57
C SER A 12 4.60 -8.25 -7.45
N HIS A 13 4.59 -8.77 -6.22
CA HIS A 13 4.77 -10.19 -5.93
C HIS A 13 3.67 -10.68 -4.98
N PRO A 14 3.13 -11.91 -5.16
CA PRO A 14 2.07 -12.44 -4.31
C PRO A 14 2.37 -12.39 -2.80
N ARG A 15 3.64 -12.63 -2.43
CA ARG A 15 4.13 -12.54 -1.04
C ARG A 15 3.95 -11.14 -0.43
N GLY A 16 4.14 -10.08 -1.22
CA GLY A 16 3.99 -8.69 -0.76
C GLY A 16 2.53 -8.24 -0.81
N TYR A 17 1.83 -8.51 -1.91
CA TYR A 17 0.49 -7.96 -2.15
C TYR A 17 -0.64 -8.69 -1.44
N ASN A 18 -0.66 -10.03 -1.46
CA ASN A 18 -1.83 -10.78 -0.98
C ASN A 18 -2.12 -10.56 0.51
N PRO A 19 -1.11 -10.56 1.41
CA PRO A 19 -1.35 -10.27 2.82
C PRO A 19 -1.90 -8.86 3.04
N MET A 20 -1.45 -7.88 2.25
CA MET A 20 -1.89 -6.49 2.38
C MET A 20 -3.37 -6.33 2.05
N VAL A 21 -3.84 -6.93 0.95
CA VAL A 21 -5.28 -6.92 0.60
C VAL A 21 -6.13 -7.56 1.69
N ALA A 22 -5.70 -8.73 2.19
CA ALA A 22 -6.44 -9.45 3.23
C ALA A 22 -6.52 -8.63 4.53
N CYS A 23 -5.40 -8.06 4.97
CA CYS A 23 -5.34 -7.20 6.16
C CYS A 23 -6.17 -5.92 6.00
N SER A 24 -6.12 -5.27 4.84
CA SER A 24 -6.88 -4.04 4.58
C SER A 24 -8.39 -4.26 4.58
N ALA A 25 -8.87 -5.41 4.07
CA ALA A 25 -10.28 -5.76 4.17
C ALA A 25 -10.74 -5.89 5.62
N LEU A 26 -9.95 -6.56 6.46
CA LEU A 26 -10.22 -6.68 7.90
C LEU A 26 -10.13 -5.33 8.62
N TRP A 27 -9.17 -4.49 8.24
CA TRP A 27 -9.00 -3.15 8.80
C TRP A 27 -10.23 -2.29 8.53
N LYS A 28 -10.71 -2.27 7.28
CA LYS A 28 -11.93 -1.55 6.89
C LYS A 28 -13.14 -1.99 7.71
N GLN A 29 -13.31 -3.29 7.92
CA GLN A 29 -14.43 -3.80 8.74
C GLN A 29 -14.35 -3.33 10.20
N ARG A 30 -13.15 -3.17 10.76
CA ARG A 30 -12.94 -2.81 12.17
C ARG A 30 -12.98 -1.30 12.42
N THR A 31 -12.50 -0.50 11.47
CA THR A 31 -12.25 0.93 11.68
C THR A 31 -13.03 1.84 10.74
N GLY A 32 -13.59 1.29 9.65
CA GLY A 32 -14.19 2.07 8.57
C GLY A 32 -13.16 2.72 7.64
N VAL A 33 -11.86 2.48 7.83
CA VAL A 33 -10.79 3.07 7.00
C VAL A 33 -10.44 2.12 5.85
N ALA A 34 -10.54 2.61 4.62
CA ALA A 34 -10.13 1.87 3.43
C ALA A 34 -8.63 2.06 3.15
N VAL A 35 -8.02 1.05 2.52
CA VAL A 35 -6.66 1.15 1.98
C VAL A 35 -6.67 0.61 0.55
N GLU A 36 -6.20 1.44 -0.38
CA GLU A 36 -6.03 1.07 -1.79
C GLU A 36 -4.56 0.82 -2.08
N TRP A 37 -4.24 -0.25 -2.81
CA TRP A 37 -2.87 -0.71 -3.01
C TRP A 37 -2.45 -0.66 -4.47
N ASP A 38 -1.44 0.17 -4.74
CA ASP A 38 -0.68 0.12 -6.00
C ASP A 38 0.39 -0.98 -5.94
N LYS A 39 0.63 -1.63 -7.08
CA LYS A 39 1.73 -2.58 -7.27
C LYS A 39 2.72 -2.02 -8.28
N ARG A 40 4.01 -2.02 -7.93
CA ARG A 40 5.10 -1.66 -8.86
C ARG A 40 6.05 -2.83 -9.07
N SER A 41 6.76 -2.85 -10.19
CA SER A 41 7.82 -3.85 -10.39
C SER A 41 8.93 -3.61 -9.36
N LEU A 42 9.64 -4.68 -8.95
CA LEU A 42 10.77 -4.57 -8.02
C LEU A 42 11.87 -3.65 -8.57
N GLN A 43 12.08 -3.70 -9.88
CA GLN A 43 13.10 -2.92 -10.57
C GLN A 43 12.77 -1.42 -10.57
N ASP A 44 11.49 -1.07 -10.74
CA ASP A 44 11.02 0.31 -10.61
C ASP A 44 11.01 0.78 -9.15
N PHE A 45 10.89 -0.14 -8.20
CA PHE A 45 10.84 0.16 -6.77
C PHE A 45 12.24 0.47 -6.19
N GLU A 46 13.24 -0.38 -6.48
CA GLU A 46 14.62 -0.19 -6.01
C GLU A 46 15.29 1.05 -6.61
N SER A 47 14.83 1.49 -7.80
CA SER A 47 15.38 2.64 -8.51
C SER A 47 14.74 3.97 -8.14
N PHE A 48 13.61 3.96 -7.40
CA PHE A 48 12.87 5.19 -7.06
C PHE A 48 13.26 5.71 -5.67
N PRO A 49 13.57 7.01 -5.50
CA PRO A 49 13.87 7.57 -4.18
C PRO A 49 12.70 7.41 -3.21
N VAL A 50 12.98 6.91 -2.00
CA VAL A 50 11.96 6.67 -0.95
C VAL A 50 11.26 7.97 -0.57
N GLU A 51 11.96 9.10 -0.60
CA GLU A 51 11.39 10.42 -0.29
C GLU A 51 10.30 10.83 -1.27
N GLU A 52 10.43 10.46 -2.54
CA GLU A 52 9.38 10.72 -3.53
C GLU A 52 8.17 9.81 -3.31
N LEU A 53 8.43 8.54 -2.97
CA LEU A 53 7.37 7.58 -2.63
C LEU A 53 6.58 8.05 -1.40
N ALA A 54 7.26 8.52 -0.36
CA ALA A 54 6.65 8.99 0.88
C ALA A 54 5.78 10.26 0.70
N ARG A 55 6.00 11.02 -0.38
CA ARG A 55 5.11 12.15 -0.75
C ARG A 55 3.85 11.69 -1.49
N ALA A 56 3.88 10.51 -2.11
CA ALA A 56 2.81 10.00 -2.96
C ALA A 56 1.91 8.96 -2.27
N TYR A 57 2.40 8.32 -1.20
CA TYR A 57 1.75 7.21 -0.53
C TYR A 57 1.72 7.40 0.98
N ASP A 58 0.60 7.04 1.60
CA ASP A 58 0.43 7.03 3.06
C ASP A 58 1.09 5.80 3.69
N LEU A 59 1.14 4.69 2.93
CA LEU A 59 1.71 3.42 3.36
C LEU A 59 2.66 2.88 2.29
N ILE A 60 3.86 2.49 2.71
CA ILE A 60 4.86 1.90 1.82
C ILE A 60 5.39 0.63 2.48
N VAL A 61 5.33 -0.49 1.75
CA VAL A 61 5.93 -1.76 2.18
C VAL A 61 7.30 -1.88 1.55
N ILE A 62 8.35 -1.83 2.38
CA ILE A 62 9.77 -2.00 2.03
C ILE A 62 10.30 -3.19 2.87
N ASP A 63 11.22 -3.98 2.31
CA ASP A 63 12.04 -4.96 3.07
C ASP A 63 13.25 -4.24 3.67
#